data_AF-A0A4Q1KA06-F1
#
_entry.id   AF-A0A4Q1KA06-F1
#
_cell.length_a   1.000
_cell.length_b   1.000
_cell.length_c   1.000
_cell.angle_alpha   90.00
_cell.angle_beta   90.00
_cell.angle_gamma   90.00
#
_symmetry.space_group_name_H-M   'P 1'
#
loop_
_entity.id
_entity.type
_entity.pdbx_description
1 polymer ?
#
loop_
_entity_poly.entity_id
_entity_poly.type
_entity_poly.pdbx_seq_one_letter_code
_entity_poly.pdbx_strand_id
1 'polypeptide(L)' 'MNNFLNIFISLVFLSGGAYFIYSTYKKPAVLFGTNLKGFIGGVGLIILGLMSLLGKMNLLEIIKEIFNA' A
#
# COMPACT_ATOMS: atom_id res chain seq x y z
N MET A 1 7.64 -9.95 18.79
CA MET A 1 7.33 -9.36 17.48
C MET A 1 7.04 -7.88 17.69
N ASN A 2 7.75 -6.96 17.04
CA ASN A 2 7.58 -5.53 17.34
C ASN A 2 6.26 -5.02 16.74
N ASN A 3 5.17 -5.15 17.50
CA ASN A 3 3.83 -4.66 17.11
C ASN A 3 3.88 -3.20 16.66
N PHE A 4 4.70 -2.39 17.32
CA PHE A 4 4.96 -1.00 16.93
C PHE A 4 5.48 -0.86 15.50
N LEU A 5 6.42 -1.72 15.10
CA LEU A 5 7.03 -1.68 13.77
C LEU A 5 6.06 -2.19 12.69
N ASN A 6 5.22 -3.18 13.00
CA ASN A 6 4.15 -3.59 12.09
C ASN A 6 3.13 -2.47 11.89
N ILE A 7 2.68 -1.81 12.96
CA ILE A 7 1.76 -0.66 12.88
C ILE A 7 2.38 0.46 12.03
N PHE A 8 3.66 0.78 12.24
CA PHE A 8 4.38 1.77 11.46
C PHE A 8 4.38 1.42 9.96
N ILE A 9 4.69 0.16 9.61
CA ILE A 9 4.64 -0.31 8.22
C ILE A 9 3.22 -0.23 7.66
N SER A 10 2.19 -0.58 8.42
CA SER A 10 0.80 -0.45 7.98
C SER A 10 0.44 1.00 7.64
N LEU A 11 0.91 1.96 8.43
CA LEU A 11 0.73 3.40 8.18
C LEU A 11 1.48 3.87 6.93
N VAL A 12 2.68 3.34 6.66
CA VAL A 12 3.42 3.60 5.43
C VAL A 12 2.65 3.09 4.21
N PHE A 13 2.08 1.88 4.28
CA PHE A 13 1.25 1.32 3.21
C PHE A 13 -0.01 2.16 2.95
N LEU A 14 -0.70 2.61 4.00
CA LEU A 14 -1.84 3.52 3.87
C LEU A 14 -1.47 4.85 3.21
N SER A 15 -0.41 5.48 3.70
CA SER A 15 0.06 6.78 3.19
C SER A 15 0.54 6.67 1.75
N GLY A 16 1.31 5.62 1.44
CA GLY A 16 1.78 5.31 0.09
C GLY A 16 0.62 5.03 -0.86
N GLY A 17 -0.37 4.24 -0.44
CA GLY A 17 -1.56 3.97 -1.24
C GLY A 17 -2.36 5.23 -1.55
N ALA A 18 -2.58 6.10 -0.55
CA ALA A 18 -3.24 7.39 -0.74
C ALA A 18 -2.46 8.31 -1.70
N TYR A 19 -1.13 8.34 -1.60
CA TYR A 19 -0.26 9.08 -2.51
C TYR A 19 -0.32 8.53 -3.95
N PHE A 20 -0.33 7.21 -4.13
CA PHE A 20 -0.49 6.57 -5.45
C PHE A 20 -1.83 6.92 -6.10
N ILE A 21 -2.92 6.88 -5.34
CA ILE A 21 -4.23 7.31 -5.81
C ILE A 21 -4.19 8.80 -6.18
N TYR A 22 -3.70 9.66 -5.28
CA TYR A 22 -3.63 11.09 -5.51
C TYR A 22 -2.81 11.46 -6.74
N SER A 23 -1.61 10.88 -6.89
CA SER A 23 -0.74 11.13 -8.04
C SER A 23 -1.35 10.62 -9.35
N THR A 24 -2.09 9.52 -9.31
CA THR A 24 -2.85 8.98 -10.44
C THR A 24 -3.94 9.95 -10.90
N TYR A 25 -4.67 10.57 -9.97
CA TYR A 25 -5.73 11.53 -10.28
C TYR A 25 -5.20 12.92 -10.68
N LYS A 26 -4.15 13.43 -10.02
CA LYS A 26 -3.67 14.81 -10.23
C LYS A 26 -2.80 14.98 -11.48
N LYS A 27 -2.28 13.89 -12.04
CA LYS A 27 -1.57 13.88 -13.32
C LYS A 27 -2.28 12.95 -14.30
N PRO A 28 -3.43 13.35 -14.87
CA PRO A 28 -3.98 12.63 -16.01
C PRO A 28 -2.98 12.79 -17.16
N ALA A 29 -2.24 11.73 -17.46
CA ALA A 29 -1.35 11.71 -18.61
C ALA A 29 -2.19 11.91 -19.88
N VAL A 30 -1.56 12.57 -20.85
CA VAL A 30 -2.13 13.14 -22.08
C VAL A 30 -2.80 12.09 -22.99
N LEU A 31 -2.66 10.79 -22.70
CA LEU A 31 -3.30 9.71 -23.43
C LEU A 31 -4.54 9.16 -22.71
N PHE A 32 -5.61 8.94 -23.46
CA PHE A 32 -6.93 8.43 -23.04
C PHE A 32 -6.95 7.02 -22.40
N GLY A 33 -5.81 6.44 -22.01
CA GLY A 33 -5.69 5.12 -21.37
C GLY A 33 -4.98 5.14 -20.01
N THR A 34 -4.92 6.31 -19.37
CA THR A 34 -3.97 6.55 -18.28
C THR A 34 -4.42 5.99 -16.91
N ASN A 35 -3.60 5.06 -16.39
CA ASN A 35 -3.33 4.80 -14.96
C ASN A 35 -4.34 4.01 -14.10
N LEU A 36 -5.17 3.12 -14.66
CA LEU A 36 -5.89 2.11 -13.85
C LEU A 36 -4.95 1.32 -12.92
N LYS A 37 -3.71 1.07 -13.35
CA LYS A 37 -2.68 0.37 -12.54
C LYS A 37 -2.28 1.14 -11.28
N GLY A 38 -2.15 2.47 -11.35
CA GLY A 38 -1.80 3.30 -10.19
C GLY A 38 -2.94 3.38 -9.18
N PHE A 39 -4.18 3.41 -9.68
CA PHE A 39 -5.37 3.32 -8.85
C PHE A 39 -5.51 1.95 -8.18
N ILE A 40 -5.42 0.85 -8.96
CA ILE A 40 -5.48 -0.53 -8.44
C ILE A 40 -4.36 -0.77 -7.42
N GLY A 41 -3.13 -0.36 -7.73
CA GLY A 41 -1.99 -0.48 -6.81
C GLY A 41 -2.18 0.34 -5.54
N GLY A 42 -2.67 1.58 -5.65
CA GLY A 42 -2.95 2.43 -4.50
C GLY A 42 -4.06 1.87 -3.60
N VAL A 43 -5.15 1.38 -4.20
CA VAL A 43 -6.24 0.71 -3.46
C VAL A 43 -5.75 -0.57 -2.79
N GLY A 44 -4.95 -1.38 -3.49
CA GLY A 44 -4.36 -2.59 -2.93
C GLY A 44 -3.46 -2.30 -1.71
N LEU A 45 -2.61 -1.27 -1.79
CA LEU A 45 -1.77 -0.84 -0.68
C LEU A 45 -2.59 -0.38 0.54
N ILE A 46 -3.71 0.33 0.31
CA ILE A 46 -4.63 0.73 1.38
C ILE A 46 -5.26 -0.49 2.04
N ILE A 47 -5.76 -1.44 1.24
CA ILE A 47 -6.40 -2.67 1.76
C ILE A 47 -5.40 -3.45 2.63
N LEU A 48 -4.17 -3.63 2.15
CA LEU A 48 -3.11 -4.31 2.91
C LEU A 48 -2.79 -3.60 4.22
N GLY A 49 -2.67 -2.27 4.19
CA GLY A 49 -2.47 -1.45 5.39
C GLY A 49 -3.61 -1.59 6.40
N LEU A 50 -4.87 -1.54 5.94
CA LEU A 50 -6.05 -1.72 6.78
C LEU A 50 -6.14 -3.13 7.38
N MET A 51 -5.95 -4.17 6.57
CA MET A 51 -5.96 -5.56 7.03
C MET A 51 -4.90 -5.80 8.11
N SER A 52 -3.74 -5.14 8.00
CA SER A 52 -2.70 -5.26 9.00
C SER A 52 -3.01 -4.52 10.30
N LEU A 53 -3.60 -3.31 10.23
CA LEU A 53 -4.06 -2.59 11.42
C LEU A 53 -5.21 -3.30 12.14
N LEU A 54 -6.08 -3.99 11.41
CA LEU A 54 -7.15 -4.83 11.96
C LEU A 54 -6.62 -6.14 12.58
N GLY A 55 -5.30 -6.38 12.57
CA GLY A 55 -4.68 -7.59 13.09
C GLY A 55 -4.97 -8.85 12.26
N LYS A 56 -5.48 -8.68 11.03
CA LYS A 56 -5.76 -9.81 10.13
C LYS A 56 -4.52 -10.32 9.41
N MET A 57 -3.45 -9.51 9.32
CA MET A 57 -2.17 -9.91 8.74
C MET A 57 -0.99 -9.15 9.35
N ASN A 58 0.18 -9.76 9.33
CA ASN A 58 1.43 -9.14 9.77
C ASN A 58 2.30 -8.75 8.57
N LEU A 59 2.23 -7.48 8.16
CA LEU A 59 2.94 -7.00 6.97
C LEU A 59 4.46 -7.10 7.13
N LEU A 60 4.97 -6.89 8.34
CA LEU A 60 6.41 -7.01 8.61
C LEU A 60 6.94 -8.41 8.28
N GLU A 61 6.19 -9.44 8.65
CA GLU A 61 6.58 -10.83 8.45
C GLU A 61 6.49 -11.22 6.98
N ILE A 62 5.40 -10.84 6.30
CA ILE A 62 5.23 -11.07 4.87
C ILE A 62 6.33 -10.39 4.06
N ILE A 63 6.70 -9.15 4.39
CA ILE A 63 7.80 -8.45 3.72
C ILE A 63 9.11 -9.20 3.97
N LYS A 64 9.39 -9.62 5.20
CA LYS A 64 10.60 -10.39 5.50
C LYS A 64 10.66 -11.70 4.73
N GLU A 65 9.54 -12.41 4.59
CA GLU A 65 9.48 -13.63 3.79
C GLU A 65 9.77 -13.35 2.31
N ILE A 66 9.19 -12.28 1.74
CA ILE A 66 9.44 -11.90 0.34
C ILE A 66 10.90 -11.55 0.08
N PHE A 67 11.57 -10.85 1.01
CA PHE A 67 12.95 -10.41 0.83
C PHE A 67 14.01 -11.44 1.25
N ASN A 68 13.62 -12.45 2.04
CA ASN A 68 14.49 -13.59 2.40
C ASN A 68 14.25 -14.82 1.52
N ALA A 69 13.29 -14.77 0.60
CA ALA A 69 13.09 -15.75 -0.48
C ALA A 69 14.01 -15.44 -1.67
#